data_AF-A0A7Y8S155-F1
#
_entry.id   AF-A0A7Y8S155-F1
#
_cell.length_a   1.000
_cell.length_b   1.000
_cell.length_c   1.000
_cell.angle_alpha   90.00
_cell.angle_beta   90.00
_cell.angle_gamma   90.00
#
_symmetry.space_group_name_H-M   'P 1'
#
loop_
_entity.id
_entity.type
_entity.pdbx_description
1 polymer ?
#
loop_
_entity_poly.entity_id
_entity_poly.type
_entity_poly.pdbx_seq_one_letter_code
_entity_poly.pdbx_strand_id
1 'polypeptide(L)' 'MSIECKRHKKNVDVKRARALGEALAKATSLIVNKGFTKGALEYVRDKPTLELIGGQELIHFLEENLE' A
#
# COMPACT_ATOMS: atom_id res chain seq x y z
N MET A 1 -10.55 12.59 3.11
CA MET A 1 -10.09 11.22 2.80
C MET A 1 -8.85 11.36 1.92
N SER A 2 -7.72 10.74 2.28
CA SER A 2 -6.44 10.95 1.57
C SER A 2 -5.93 9.61 1.06
N ILE A 3 -5.68 9.51 -0.24
CA ILE A 3 -5.17 8.29 -0.88
C ILE A 3 -3.72 8.53 -1.27
N GLU A 4 -2.84 7.64 -0.85
CA GLU A 4 -1.42 7.68 -1.21
C GLU A 4 -1.15 6.64 -2.29
N CYS A 5 -0.63 7.08 -3.44
CA CYS A 5 -0.28 6.19 -4.56
C CYS A 5 1.23 6.21 -4.79
N LYS A 6 1.88 5.04 -4.75
CA LYS A 6 3.33 4.93 -4.98
C LYS A 6 3.68 3.83 -5.96
N ARG A 7 4.54 4.18 -6.93
CA ARG A 7 5.13 3.22 -7.86
C ARG A 7 6.47 2.71 -7.33
N HIS A 8 6.57 1.41 -7.11
CA HIS A 8 7.77 0.72 -6.69
C HIS A 8 8.21 -0.35 -7.69
N LYS A 9 9.53 -0.56 -7.80
CA LYS A 9 10.12 -1.62 -8.64
C LYS A 9 10.11 -2.99 -7.96
N LYS A 10 9.98 -3.02 -6.63
CA LYS A 10 9.97 -4.21 -5.77
C LYS A 10 8.86 -4.07 -4.73
N ASN A 11 8.55 -5.15 -4.02
CA ASN A 11 7.62 -5.09 -2.89
C ASN A 11 8.09 -4.07 -1.84
N VAL A 12 7.13 -3.45 -1.18
CA VAL A 12 7.36 -2.50 -0.09
C VAL A 12 7.88 -3.29 1.12
N ASP A 13 9.10 -2.98 1.53
CA ASP A 13 9.71 -3.50 2.75
C ASP A 13 9.48 -2.52 3.92
N VAL A 14 9.87 -2.94 5.12
CA VAL A 14 9.73 -2.11 6.33
C VAL A 14 10.42 -0.76 6.18
N LYS A 15 11.58 -0.71 5.52
CA LYS A 15 12.33 0.54 5.31
C LYS A 15 11.52 1.51 4.44
N ARG A 16 10.94 1.03 3.34
CA ARG A 16 10.07 1.83 2.46
C ARG A 16 8.79 2.24 3.16
N ALA A 17 8.14 1.33 3.91
CA ALA A 17 6.93 1.65 4.67
C ALA A 17 7.19 2.73 5.73
N ARG A 18 8.32 2.68 6.44
CA ARG A 18 8.74 3.73 7.39
C ARG A 18 9.01 5.06 6.72
N ALA A 19 9.64 5.06 5.54
CA ALA A 19 9.88 6.27 4.78
C ALA A 19 8.59 6.99 4.34
N LEU A 20 7.48 6.25 4.23
CA LEU A 20 6.16 6.81 3.98
C LEU A 20 5.48 7.34 5.26
N GLY A 21 6.09 7.18 6.44
CA GLY A 21 5.51 7.35 7.78
C GLY A 21 4.46 8.45 7.93
N GLU A 22 4.81 9.72 7.66
CA GLU A 22 3.88 10.85 7.79
C GLU A 22 2.75 10.85 6.76
N ALA A 23 3.03 10.38 5.54
CA ALA A 23 2.01 10.22 4.50
C ALA A 23 1.00 9.14 4.91
N LEU A 24 1.47 8.02 5.47
CA LEU A 24 0.62 6.94 5.96
C LEU A 24 -0.19 7.33 7.19
N ALA A 25 0.30 8.25 8.02
CA ALA A 25 -0.43 8.74 9.20
C ALA A 25 -1.69 9.54 8.83
N LYS A 26 -1.73 10.10 7.62
CA LYS A 26 -2.85 10.93 7.12
C LYS A 26 -3.68 10.22 6.06
N ALA A 27 -3.16 9.13 5.48
CA ALA A 27 -3.81 8.37 4.43
C ALA A 27 -4.85 7.41 5.01
N THR A 28 -5.92 7.24 4.25
CA THR A 28 -6.93 6.19 4.46
C THR A 28 -6.63 4.95 3.64
N SER A 29 -5.97 5.11 2.49
CA SER A 29 -5.53 4.00 1.64
C SER A 29 -4.13 4.24 1.08
N LEU A 30 -3.33 3.19 0.98
CA LEU A 30 -2.04 3.15 0.29
C LEU A 30 -2.11 2.17 -0.87
N ILE A 31 -1.93 2.68 -2.08
CA ILE A 31 -1.97 1.89 -3.32
C ILE A 31 -0.57 1.76 -3.90
N VAL A 32 -0.15 0.52 -4.17
CA VAL A 32 1.16 0.21 -4.77
C VAL A 32 1.08 -0.80 -5.90
N ASN A 33 1.85 -0.59 -6.96
CA ASN A 33 1.83 -1.45 -8.15
C ASN A 33 2.45 -2.86 -7.96
N LYS A 34 3.05 -3.15 -6.80
CA LYS A 34 3.71 -4.45 -6.54
C LYS A 34 3.11 -5.20 -5.37
N GLY A 35 3.12 -4.64 -4.18
CA GLY A 35 2.61 -5.30 -2.98
C GLY A 35 3.59 -5.14 -1.82
N PHE A 36 3.33 -5.86 -0.74
CA PHE A 36 3.98 -5.65 0.55
C PHE A 36 4.71 -6.90 1.00
N THR A 37 5.84 -6.73 1.67
CA THR A 37 6.48 -7.83 2.40
C THR A 37 5.77 -8.10 3.72
N LYS A 38 5.92 -9.31 4.29
CA LYS A 38 5.36 -9.66 5.60
C LYS A 38 5.72 -8.64 6.69
N GLY A 39 7.00 -8.26 6.79
CA GLY A 39 7.44 -7.27 7.78
C GLY A 39 6.82 -5.89 7.56
N ALA A 40 6.60 -5.48 6.30
CA ALA A 40 5.89 -4.23 6.03
C ALA A 40 4.43 -4.29 6.51
N LEU A 41 3.72 -5.40 6.24
CA LEU A 41 2.35 -5.60 6.73
C LEU A 41 2.28 -5.59 8.25
N GLU A 42 3.23 -6.25 8.93
CA GLU A 42 3.33 -6.21 10.40
C GLU A 42 3.54 -4.78 10.92
N TYR A 43 4.42 -4.00 10.28
CA TYR A 43 4.62 -2.59 10.64
C TYR A 43 3.39 -1.71 10.42
N VAL A 44 2.56 -2.03 9.43
CA VAL A 44 1.34 -1.25 9.12
C VAL A 44 0.16 -1.72 9.97
N ARG A 45 0.14 -2.96 10.46
CA ARG A 45 -0.94 -3.52 11.28
C ARG A 45 -1.23 -2.69 12.54
N ASP A 46 -0.24 -1.99 13.06
CA ASP A 46 -0.38 -1.06 14.19
C ASP A 46 -1.16 0.24 13.82
N LYS A 47 -1.57 0.39 12.56
CA LYS A 47 -2.37 1.51 12.03
C LYS A 47 -3.69 0.97 11.43
N PRO A 48 -4.73 0.75 12.26
CA PRO A 48 -5.91 -0.04 11.87
C PRO A 48 -6.82 0.62 10.82
N THR A 49 -6.60 1.89 10.48
CA THR A 49 -7.43 2.65 9.53
C THR A 49 -6.83 2.74 8.12
N LEU A 50 -5.64 2.16 7.89
CA LEU A 50 -4.97 2.24 6.60
C LEU A 50 -5.24 1.00 5.77
N GLU A 51 -6.03 1.16 4.71
CA GLU A 51 -6.24 0.15 3.68
C GLU A 51 -5.00 0.02 2.80
N LEU A 52 -4.63 -1.21 2.46
CA LEU A 52 -3.45 -1.51 1.66
C LEU A 52 -3.86 -2.24 0.40
N ILE A 53 -3.62 -1.62 -0.76
CA ILE A 53 -3.97 -2.20 -2.06
C ILE A 53 -2.69 -2.40 -2.86
N GLY A 54 -2.45 -3.61 -3.33
CA GLY A 54 -1.33 -3.82 -4.25
C GLY A 54 -1.17 -5.23 -4.80
N GLY A 55 -0.29 -5.36 -5.78
CA GLY A 55 0.00 -6.65 -6.40
C GLY A 55 -1.22 -7.22 -7.10
N GLN A 56 -1.56 -8.47 -6.78
CA GLN A 56 -2.68 -9.16 -7.44
C GLN A 56 -4.03 -8.50 -7.18
N GLU A 57 -4.24 -7.95 -5.99
CA GLU A 57 -5.47 -7.21 -5.68
C GLU A 57 -5.65 -5.99 -6.59
N LEU A 58 -4.59 -5.22 -6.81
CA LEU A 58 -4.65 -4.07 -7.73
C LEU A 58 -4.88 -4.52 -9.17
N ILE A 59 -4.26 -5.62 -9.60
CA ILE A 59 -4.47 -6.16 -10.96
C ILE A 59 -5.94 -6.56 -11.13
N HIS A 60 -6.48 -7.30 -10.17
CA HIS A 60 -7.87 -7.72 -10.18
C HIS A 60 -8.84 -6.54 -10.25
N PHE A 61 -8.63 -5.51 -9.41
CA PHE A 61 -9.43 -4.29 -9.47
C PHE A 61 -9.38 -3.60 -10.85
N LEU A 62 -8.21 -3.55 -11.48
CA LEU A 62 -8.06 -2.96 -12.80
C LEU A 62 -8.77 -3.79 -13.87
N GLU A 63 -8.66 -5.12 -13.80
CA GLU A 63 -9.35 -6.02 -14.73
C GLU A 63 -10.87 -5.89 -14.63
N GLU A 64 -11.42 -5.77 -13.43
CA GLU A 64 -12.87 -5.62 -13.22
C GLU A 64 -13.45 -4.27 -13.70
N ASN A 65 -12.61 -3.23 -13.81
CA ASN A 65 -13.07 -1.86 -14.05
C ASN A 65 -12.63 -1.26 -15.40
N LEU A 66 -11.80 -1.97 -16.17
CA LEU A 66 -11.29 -1.50 -17.47
C LEU A 66 -11.91 -2.24 -18.67
N GLU A 67 -13.00 -2.97 -18.48
CA GLU A 67 -13.84 -3.52 -19.57
C GLU A 67 -14.62 -2.43 -20.31
#